data_AF-A0A2V6MBA7-F1
#
_entry.id   AF-A0A2V6MBA7-F1
#
_cell.length_a   1.000
_cell.length_b   1.000
_cell.length_c   1.000
_cell.angle_alpha   90.00
_cell.angle_beta   90.00
_cell.angle_gamma   90.00
#
_symmetry.space_group_name_H-M   'P 1'
#
loop_
_entity.id
_entity.type
_entity.pdbx_description
1 polymer ?
#
loop_
_entity_poly.entity_id
_entity_poly.type
_entity_poly.pdbx_seq_one_letter_code
_entity_poly.pdbx_strand_id
1 'polypeptide(L)'
;MLLVLTKENSLFVVFALVVLMIANHWLKFGSVTRELLTATVLGPLLGIACLVLLAGGIDTLIATYKLSVAKNYTLTFAILTGDGPWYRYLVDLLLVSPVILILAISALFRLNRTMKAELFMSIFIAASYLVMCNIKYGMNLRYANMWDMPLRFLAFISLVVLVTPLRRYRNIVLGIGVALICAIE
;
A
#
# COMPACT_ATOMS: atom_id res chain seq x y z
N MET A 1 0.02 13.13 -4.50
CA MET A 1 1.44 13.55 -4.43
C MET A 1 2.04 13.48 -3.01
N LEU A 2 1.25 13.36 -1.93
CA LEU A 2 1.74 13.19 -0.55
C LEU A 2 2.22 11.78 -0.17
N LEU A 3 1.80 10.73 -0.91
CA LEU A 3 2.17 9.34 -0.64
C LEU A 3 3.66 9.02 -0.88
N VAL A 4 4.35 9.78 -1.75
CA VAL A 4 5.76 9.56 -2.13
C VAL A 4 6.74 10.25 -1.18
N LEU A 5 6.24 11.12 -0.28
CA LEU A 5 7.06 11.88 0.67
C LEU A 5 7.49 11.10 1.91
N THR A 6 6.96 9.89 2.13
CA THR A 6 7.51 8.99 3.16
C THR A 6 8.70 8.24 2.58
N LYS A 7 9.91 8.75 2.83
CA LYS A 7 11.21 8.27 2.35
C LYS A 7 11.40 6.74 2.42
N GLU A 8 10.74 6.07 3.36
CA GLU A 8 10.86 4.62 3.60
C GLU A 8 9.85 3.76 2.80
N ASN A 9 8.78 4.36 2.27
CA ASN A 9 7.69 3.65 1.62
C ASN A 9 7.82 3.56 0.09
N SER A 10 8.70 4.39 -0.48
CA SER A 10 8.83 4.57 -1.92
C SER A 10 9.18 3.28 -2.67
N LEU A 11 10.02 2.42 -2.09
CA LEU A 11 10.40 1.13 -2.69
C LEU A 11 9.20 0.18 -2.82
N PHE A 12 8.34 0.10 -1.80
CA PHE A 12 7.13 -0.75 -1.83
C PHE A 12 6.13 -0.25 -2.86
N VAL A 13 5.97 1.07 -2.95
CA VAL A 13 5.09 1.70 -3.93
C VAL A 13 5.61 1.45 -5.34
N VAL A 14 6.90 1.62 -5.60
CA VAL A 14 7.50 1.35 -6.92
C VAL A 14 7.30 -0.12 -7.31
N PHE A 15 7.53 -1.05 -6.39
CA PHE A 15 7.30 -2.47 -6.66
C PHE A 15 5.83 -2.75 -7.01
N ALA A 16 4.90 -2.23 -6.21
CA ALA A 16 3.47 -2.38 -6.48
C ALA A 16 3.06 -1.78 -7.84
N LEU A 17 3.63 -0.62 -8.21
CA LEU A 17 3.40 -0.01 -9.52
C LEU A 17 3.95 -0.87 -10.68
N VAL A 18 5.13 -1.48 -10.52
CA VAL A 18 5.67 -2.42 -11.52
C VAL A 18 4.75 -3.63 -11.68
N VAL A 19 4.30 -4.22 -10.58
CA VAL A 19 3.33 -5.34 -10.62
C VAL A 19 2.02 -4.91 -11.30
N LEU A 20 1.53 -3.70 -11.03
CA LEU A 20 0.34 -3.16 -11.68
C LEU A 20 0.53 -2.94 -13.18
N MET A 21 1.70 -2.46 -13.62
CA MET A 21 2.01 -2.30 -15.04
C MET A 21 2.01 -3.65 -15.75
N ILE A 22 2.60 -4.68 -15.12
CA ILE A 22 2.58 -6.06 -15.63
C ILE A 22 1.14 -6.58 -15.66
N ALA A 23 0.38 -6.41 -14.57
CA ALA A 23 -1.02 -6.82 -14.48
C ALA A 23 -1.93 -6.10 -15.51
N ASN A 24 -1.61 -4.85 -15.86
CA ASN A 24 -2.34 -4.07 -16.85
C ASN A 24 -2.29 -4.71 -18.25
N HIS A 25 -1.26 -5.51 -18.55
CA HIS A 25 -1.17 -6.24 -19.81
C HIS A 25 -2.37 -7.19 -20.02
N TRP A 26 -2.84 -7.85 -18.95
CA TRP A 26 -3.98 -8.77 -19.02
C TRP A 26 -5.31 -8.10 -18.65
N LEU A 27 -5.30 -7.20 -17.67
CA LEU A 27 -6.52 -6.64 -17.08
C LEU A 27 -6.98 -5.32 -17.73
N LYS A 28 -6.14 -4.70 -18.56
CA LYS A 28 -6.46 -3.51 -19.37
C LYS A 28 -7.18 -2.41 -18.57
N PHE A 29 -6.66 -2.07 -17.39
CA PHE A 29 -7.12 -0.98 -16.53
C PHE A 29 -7.17 0.35 -17.28
N GLY A 30 -6.20 0.58 -18.17
CA GLY A 30 -6.09 1.75 -19.05
C GLY A 30 -4.93 1.60 -20.04
N SER A 31 -4.63 2.67 -20.80
CA SER A 31 -3.46 2.71 -21.66
C SER A 31 -2.19 3.00 -20.85
N VAL A 32 -1.17 2.16 -21.00
CA VAL A 32 0.18 2.49 -20.51
C VAL A 32 0.76 3.52 -21.46
N THR A 33 0.78 4.78 -21.06
CA THR A 33 1.42 5.83 -21.86
C THR A 33 2.94 5.74 -21.71
N ARG A 34 3.68 6.19 -22.72
CA ARG A 34 5.16 6.14 -22.70
C ARG A 34 5.71 7.00 -21.56
N GLU A 35 5.02 8.08 -21.23
CA GLU A 35 5.33 9.02 -20.15
C GLU A 35 5.20 8.36 -18.78
N LEU A 36 4.20 7.50 -18.57
CA LEU A 36 4.06 6.75 -17.31
C LEU A 36 5.21 5.76 -17.12
N LEU A 37 5.58 5.07 -18.21
CA LEU A 37 6.66 4.10 -18.20
C LEU A 37 8.02 4.77 -17.97
N THR A 38 8.28 5.88 -18.65
CA THR A 38 9.52 6.65 -18.45
C THR A 38 9.57 7.27 -17.06
N ALA A 39 8.48 7.81 -16.52
CA ALA A 39 8.45 8.36 -15.17
C ALA A 39 8.70 7.28 -14.09
N THR A 40 8.14 6.08 -14.26
CA THR A 40 8.30 4.97 -13.31
C THR A 40 9.73 4.42 -13.28
N VAL A 41 10.47 4.53 -14.40
CA VAL A 41 11.87 4.05 -14.50
C VAL A 41 12.88 5.15 -14.21
N LEU A 42 12.71 6.34 -14.82
CA LEU A 42 13.63 7.47 -14.66
C LEU A 42 13.61 8.03 -13.24
N GLY A 43 12.45 8.09 -12.58
CA GLY A 43 12.33 8.62 -11.22
C GLY A 43 13.23 7.88 -10.22
N PRO A 44 13.08 6.55 -10.06
CA PRO A 44 13.96 5.75 -9.19
C PRO A 44 15.43 5.80 -9.60
N LEU A 45 15.74 5.77 -10.90
CA LEU A 45 17.13 5.84 -11.38
C LEU A 45 17.80 7.16 -11.01
N LEU A 46 17.12 8.30 -11.18
CA LEU A 46 17.62 9.61 -10.75
C LEU A 46 17.79 9.67 -9.23
N GLY A 47 16.87 9.07 -8.48
CA GLY A 47 16.98 8.94 -7.03
C GLY A 47 18.24 8.18 -6.60
N ILE A 48 18.51 7.03 -7.21
CA ILE A 48 19.71 6.23 -6.95
C ILE A 48 20.97 7.01 -7.34
N ALA A 49 21.00 7.64 -8.53
CA ALA A 49 22.13 8.43 -8.97
C ALA A 49 22.46 9.58 -8.00
N CYS A 50 21.43 10.30 -7.54
CA CYS A 50 21.59 11.35 -6.54
C CYS A 50 22.14 10.79 -5.21
N LEU A 51 21.64 9.63 -4.75
CA LEU A 51 22.15 8.97 -3.54
C LEU A 51 23.61 8.54 -3.68
N VAL A 52 24.02 8.01 -4.82
CA VAL A 52 25.42 7.63 -5.09
C VAL A 52 26.33 8.85 -5.03
N LEU A 53 25.91 9.97 -5.63
CA LEU A 53 26.66 11.22 -5.57
C LEU A 53 26.77 11.75 -4.14
N LEU A 54 25.67 11.76 -3.39
CA LEU A 54 25.65 12.22 -1.98
C LEU A 54 26.43 11.31 -1.04
N ALA A 55 26.46 10.01 -1.31
CA ALA A 55 27.25 9.04 -0.53
C ALA A 55 28.76 9.11 -0.84
N GLY A 56 29.17 9.88 -1.85
CA GLY A 56 30.57 9.99 -2.27
C GLY A 56 31.08 8.81 -3.09
N GLY A 57 30.18 8.01 -3.68
CA GLY A 57 30.54 6.85 -4.49
C GLY A 57 29.58 5.66 -4.31
N ILE A 58 29.70 4.68 -5.20
CA ILE A 58 28.87 3.46 -5.14
C ILE A 58 29.34 2.52 -4.02
N ASP A 59 30.66 2.46 -3.78
CA ASP A 59 31.24 1.59 -2.76
C ASP A 59 30.86 2.02 -1.34
N THR A 60 30.88 3.33 -1.07
CA THR A 60 30.44 3.91 0.20
C THR A 60 28.94 3.71 0.43
N LEU A 61 28.13 3.81 -0.63
CA LEU A 61 26.70 3.51 -0.55
C LEU A 61 26.45 2.04 -0.20
N ILE A 62 27.15 1.10 -0.85
CA ILE A 62 27.04 -0.34 -0.56
C ILE A 62 27.50 -0.64 0.86
N ALA A 63 28.62 -0.06 1.30
CA ALA A 63 29.13 -0.25 2.67
C ALA A 63 28.13 0.29 3.71
N THR A 64 27.57 1.47 3.48
CA THR A 64 26.56 2.09 4.36
C THR A 64 25.27 1.27 4.40
N TYR A 65 24.84 0.72 3.26
CA TYR A 65 23.70 -0.18 3.17
C TYR A 65 23.94 -1.47 3.97
N LYS A 66 25.09 -2.13 3.78
CA LYS A 66 25.47 -3.34 4.53
C LYS A 66 25.50 -3.08 6.04
N LEU A 67 26.07 -1.96 6.46
CA LEU A 67 26.09 -1.54 7.87
C LEU A 67 24.67 -1.31 8.40
N SER A 68 23.82 -0.62 7.64
CA SER A 68 22.43 -0.36 8.04
C SER A 68 21.62 -1.65 8.19
N VAL A 69 21.79 -2.59 7.27
CA VAL A 69 21.15 -3.91 7.35
C VAL A 69 21.67 -4.67 8.57
N ALA A 70 22.99 -4.79 8.75
CA ALA A 70 23.58 -5.50 9.89
C ALA A 70 23.14 -4.93 11.25
N LYS A 71 22.96 -3.60 11.34
CA LYS A 71 22.46 -2.92 12.53
C LYS A 71 21.05 -3.37 12.92
N ASN A 72 20.16 -3.59 11.95
CA ASN A 72 18.78 -4.02 12.22
C ASN A 72 18.73 -5.43 12.82
N TYR A 73 19.70 -6.29 12.52
CA TYR A 73 19.79 -7.65 13.06
C TYR A 73 20.41 -7.73 14.46
N THR A 74 21.07 -6.66 14.94
CA THR A 74 21.74 -6.64 16.25
C THR A 74 21.04 -5.76 17.27
N LEU A 75 20.25 -4.78 16.82
CA LEU A 75 19.48 -3.92 17.72
C LEU A 75 18.30 -4.68 18.34
N THR A 76 18.37 -4.89 19.66
CA THR A 76 17.28 -5.50 20.45
C THR A 76 15.94 -4.81 20.23
N PHE A 77 15.92 -3.48 20.10
CA PHE A 77 14.69 -2.74 19.84
C PHE A 77 14.08 -3.09 18.47
N ALA A 78 14.88 -3.19 17.41
CA ALA A 78 14.41 -3.54 16.07
C ALA A 78 13.89 -4.98 16.01
N ILE A 79 14.50 -5.87 16.77
CA ILE A 79 14.03 -7.25 16.92
C ILE A 79 12.70 -7.28 17.67
N LEU A 80 12.61 -6.66 18.85
CA LEU A 80 11.39 -6.71 19.66
C LEU A 80 10.19 -5.99 19.02
N THR A 81 10.44 -4.92 18.26
CA THR A 81 9.36 -4.10 17.68
C THR A 81 9.09 -4.38 16.21
N GLY A 82 10.09 -4.83 15.45
CA GLY A 82 10.01 -5.03 14.00
C GLY A 82 9.91 -6.49 13.56
N ASP A 83 9.99 -7.44 14.49
CA ASP A 83 9.74 -8.86 14.23
C ASP A 83 8.25 -9.19 14.32
N GLY A 84 7.81 -10.19 13.55
CA GLY A 84 6.41 -10.58 13.56
C GLY A 84 6.05 -11.56 12.46
N PRO A 85 4.92 -12.27 12.63
CA PRO A 85 4.40 -13.15 11.59
C PRO A 85 3.91 -12.33 10.39
N TRP A 86 3.81 -12.99 9.23
CA TRP A 86 3.35 -12.36 7.99
C TRP A 86 1.98 -11.66 8.14
N TYR A 87 1.08 -12.18 8.98
CA TYR A 87 -0.24 -11.62 9.21
C TYR A 87 -0.26 -10.42 10.17
N ARG A 88 0.89 -10.01 10.74
CA ARG A 88 0.96 -8.93 11.72
C ARG A 88 0.32 -7.64 11.21
N TYR A 89 0.57 -7.26 9.95
CA TYR A 89 -0.05 -6.07 9.37
C TYR A 89 -1.58 -6.13 9.33
N LEU A 90 -2.16 -7.33 9.12
CA LEU A 90 -3.61 -7.51 9.15
C LEU A 90 -4.15 -7.33 10.58
N VAL A 91 -3.42 -7.84 11.58
CA VAL A 91 -3.77 -7.66 12.99
C VAL A 91 -3.67 -6.19 13.39
N ASP A 92 -2.58 -5.52 13.02
CA ASP A 92 -2.38 -4.11 13.32
C ASP A 92 -3.46 -3.24 12.66
N LEU A 93 -3.81 -3.50 11.40
CA LEU A 93 -4.91 -2.81 10.72
C LEU A 93 -6.28 -3.13 11.34
N LEU A 94 -6.50 -4.35 11.81
CA LEU A 94 -7.73 -4.72 12.51
C LEU A 94 -7.86 -4.00 13.85
N LEU A 95 -6.75 -3.75 14.55
CA LEU A 95 -6.74 -3.02 15.82
C LEU A 95 -6.95 -1.52 15.63
N VAL A 96 -6.44 -0.94 14.54
CA VAL A 96 -6.55 0.50 14.26
C VAL A 96 -7.87 0.84 13.56
N SER A 97 -8.25 0.08 12.54
CA SER A 97 -9.38 0.37 11.65
C SER A 97 -10.17 -0.90 11.32
N PRO A 98 -10.88 -1.48 12.32
CA PRO A 98 -11.56 -2.77 12.17
C PRO A 98 -12.68 -2.72 11.12
N VAL A 99 -13.45 -1.63 11.09
CA VAL A 99 -14.63 -1.53 10.22
C VAL A 99 -14.20 -1.35 8.77
N ILE A 100 -13.21 -0.49 8.51
CA ILE A 100 -12.63 -0.31 7.19
C ILE A 100 -12.05 -1.64 6.68
N LEU A 101 -11.28 -2.37 7.50
CA LEU A 101 -10.67 -3.63 7.07
C LEU A 101 -11.75 -4.66 6.69
N ILE A 102 -12.78 -4.85 7.51
CA ILE A 102 -13.86 -5.81 7.25
C ILE A 102 -14.62 -5.44 5.96
N LEU A 103 -14.95 -4.16 5.78
CA LEU A 103 -15.63 -3.69 4.59
C LEU A 103 -14.75 -3.83 3.34
N ALA A 104 -13.45 -3.56 3.44
CA ALA A 104 -12.50 -3.74 2.34
C ALA A 104 -12.35 -5.22 1.96
N ILE A 105 -12.26 -6.13 2.93
CA ILE A 105 -12.25 -7.58 2.70
C ILE A 105 -13.54 -8.02 2.00
N SER A 106 -14.70 -7.48 2.40
CA SER A 106 -15.96 -7.77 1.71
C SER A 106 -15.96 -7.34 0.24
N ALA A 107 -15.21 -6.28 -0.11
CA ALA A 107 -15.03 -5.85 -1.51
C ALA A 107 -14.23 -6.89 -2.31
N LEU A 108 -13.19 -7.47 -1.71
CA LEU A 108 -12.36 -8.49 -2.36
C LEU A 108 -13.17 -9.73 -2.76
N PHE A 109 -14.14 -10.14 -1.94
CA PHE A 109 -15.01 -11.28 -2.25
C PHE A 109 -15.97 -11.02 -3.43
N ARG A 110 -16.24 -9.76 -3.76
CA ARG A 110 -17.12 -9.37 -4.88
C ARG A 110 -16.33 -8.99 -6.13
N LEU A 111 -15.00 -9.04 -6.08
CA LEU A 111 -14.13 -8.50 -7.10
C LEU A 111 -14.35 -9.19 -8.45
N ASN A 112 -14.53 -8.39 -9.50
CA ASN A 112 -14.80 -8.86 -10.85
C ASN A 112 -13.88 -8.14 -11.85
N ARG A 113 -13.56 -8.79 -12.98
CA ARG A 113 -12.74 -8.25 -14.09
C ARG A 113 -13.30 -6.95 -14.69
N THR A 114 -14.58 -6.69 -14.50
CA THR A 114 -15.23 -5.44 -14.92
C THR A 114 -14.90 -4.25 -14.01
N MET A 115 -14.53 -4.51 -12.75
CA MET A 115 -14.31 -3.49 -11.71
C MET A 115 -12.84 -3.06 -11.67
N LYS A 116 -12.41 -2.40 -12.74
CA LYS A 116 -11.01 -2.02 -13.00
C LYS A 116 -10.37 -1.24 -11.84
N ALA A 117 -11.09 -0.28 -11.25
CA ALA A 117 -10.57 0.54 -10.15
C ALA A 117 -10.35 -0.28 -8.86
N GLU A 118 -11.29 -1.17 -8.52
CA GLU A 118 -11.18 -2.05 -7.35
C GLU A 118 -10.06 -3.08 -7.52
N LEU A 119 -9.90 -3.61 -8.74
CA LEU A 119 -8.81 -4.51 -9.08
C LEU A 119 -7.46 -3.81 -8.99
N PHE A 120 -7.37 -2.56 -9.45
CA PHE A 120 -6.16 -1.76 -9.30
C PHE A 120 -5.79 -1.59 -7.82
N MET A 121 -6.73 -1.17 -6.97
CA MET A 121 -6.48 -0.94 -5.54
C MET A 121 -6.12 -2.24 -4.81
N SER A 122 -6.83 -3.34 -5.10
CA SER A 122 -6.57 -4.63 -4.47
C SER A 122 -5.22 -5.23 -4.88
N ILE A 123 -4.84 -5.16 -6.16
CA ILE A 123 -3.51 -5.60 -6.62
C ILE A 123 -2.42 -4.73 -6.02
N PHE A 124 -2.63 -3.42 -5.92
CA PHE A 124 -1.69 -2.51 -5.27
C PHE A 124 -1.41 -2.93 -3.81
N ILE A 125 -2.47 -3.15 -3.02
CA ILE A 125 -2.36 -3.60 -1.63
C ILE A 125 -1.68 -4.96 -1.58
N ALA A 126 -2.13 -5.94 -2.37
CA ALA A 126 -1.58 -7.30 -2.35
C ALA A 126 -0.08 -7.34 -2.73
N ALA A 127 0.31 -6.62 -3.78
CA ALA A 127 1.69 -6.59 -4.25
C ALA A 127 2.63 -5.93 -3.23
N SER A 128 2.24 -4.79 -2.66
CA SER A 128 3.03 -4.12 -1.63
C SER A 128 3.07 -4.91 -0.32
N TYR A 129 1.95 -5.53 0.08
CA TYR A 129 1.87 -6.42 1.24
C TYR A 129 2.82 -7.60 1.14
N LEU A 130 2.87 -8.28 -0.01
CA LEU A 130 3.76 -9.42 -0.22
C LEU A 130 5.23 -9.06 0.01
N VAL A 131 5.68 -7.90 -0.45
CA VAL A 131 7.06 -7.46 -0.21
C VAL A 131 7.29 -7.13 1.25
N MET A 132 6.38 -6.39 1.88
CA MET A 132 6.52 -5.96 3.27
C MET A 132 6.55 -7.13 4.25
N CYS A 133 5.77 -8.18 4.00
CA CYS A 133 5.72 -9.36 4.88
C CYS A 133 7.00 -10.20 4.83
N ASN A 134 7.87 -10.00 3.84
CA ASN A 134 9.13 -10.73 3.69
C ASN A 134 10.33 -9.98 4.30
N ILE A 135 10.15 -8.77 4.83
CA ILE A 135 11.24 -7.99 5.44
C ILE A 135 11.34 -8.33 6.93
N LYS A 136 12.39 -9.06 7.28
CA LYS A 136 12.71 -9.43 8.66
C LYS A 136 13.21 -8.22 9.46
N TYR A 137 12.72 -8.06 10.69
CA TYR A 137 13.09 -6.95 11.62
C TYR A 137 12.87 -5.54 11.06
N GLY A 138 11.96 -5.42 10.10
CA GLY A 138 11.63 -4.14 9.45
C GLY A 138 10.14 -3.88 9.39
N MET A 139 9.29 -4.68 10.04
CA MET A 139 7.84 -4.42 10.02
C MET A 139 7.52 -3.19 10.86
N ASN A 140 6.85 -2.20 10.26
CA ASN A 140 6.48 -0.96 10.92
C ASN A 140 5.10 -0.50 10.46
N LEU A 141 4.22 -0.16 11.40
CA LEU A 141 2.88 0.35 11.13
C LEU A 141 2.87 1.58 10.22
N ARG A 142 3.93 2.40 10.27
CA ARG A 142 4.07 3.56 9.38
C ARG A 142 4.04 3.21 7.90
N TYR A 143 4.40 1.98 7.56
CA TYR A 143 4.35 1.49 6.19
C TYR A 143 2.93 1.20 5.72
N ALA A 144 2.04 0.81 6.64
CA ALA A 144 0.63 0.57 6.35
C ALA A 144 -0.14 1.86 5.99
N ASN A 145 0.38 3.05 6.32
CA ASN A 145 -0.24 4.33 5.93
C ASN A 145 -0.48 4.46 4.41
N MET A 146 0.30 3.76 3.57
CA MET A 146 0.09 3.78 2.13
C MET A 146 -1.20 3.06 1.70
N TRP A 147 -1.68 2.12 2.52
CA TRP A 147 -2.89 1.34 2.25
C TRP A 147 -4.15 2.02 2.74
N ASP A 148 -4.04 3.08 3.54
CA ASP A 148 -5.18 3.74 4.15
C ASP A 148 -6.19 4.25 3.10
N MET A 149 -5.72 4.94 2.06
CA MET A 149 -6.60 5.37 0.97
C MET A 149 -7.17 4.19 0.17
N PRO A 150 -6.37 3.23 -0.35
CA PRO A 150 -6.90 2.06 -1.04
C PRO A 150 -7.94 1.27 -0.24
N LEU A 151 -7.71 1.07 1.06
CA LEU A 151 -8.62 0.36 1.96
C LEU A 151 -9.92 1.14 2.17
N ARG A 152 -9.85 2.44 2.45
CA ARG A 152 -11.02 3.32 2.56
C ARG A 152 -11.85 3.33 1.29
N PHE A 153 -11.21 3.35 0.13
CA PHE A 153 -11.89 3.28 -1.16
C PHE A 153 -12.68 1.98 -1.31
N LEU A 154 -12.06 0.83 -1.05
CA LEU A 154 -12.72 -0.47 -1.10
C LEU A 154 -13.85 -0.59 -0.08
N ALA A 155 -13.64 -0.08 1.13
CA ALA A 155 -14.66 -0.06 2.18
C ALA A 155 -15.89 0.78 1.78
N PHE A 156 -15.66 1.95 1.19
CA PHE A 156 -16.72 2.83 0.71
C PHE A 156 -17.56 2.17 -0.38
N ILE A 157 -16.94 1.48 -1.35
CA ILE A 157 -17.66 0.75 -2.39
C ILE A 157 -18.55 -0.35 -1.78
N SER A 158 -18.04 -1.08 -0.78
CA SER A 158 -18.86 -2.05 -0.04
C SER A 158 -20.05 -1.43 0.66
N LEU A 159 -19.88 -0.26 1.26
CA LEU A 159 -20.96 0.48 1.90
C LEU A 159 -22.02 0.92 0.88
N VAL A 160 -21.61 1.43 -0.29
CA VAL A 160 -22.54 1.79 -1.38
C VAL A 160 -23.38 0.59 -1.81
N VAL A 161 -22.75 -0.58 -1.98
CA VAL A 161 -23.45 -1.82 -2.37
C VAL A 161 -24.47 -2.22 -1.31
N LEU A 162 -24.09 -2.18 -0.03
CA LEU A 162 -24.99 -2.51 1.09
C LEU A 162 -26.22 -1.59 1.16
N VAL A 163 -26.07 -0.32 0.78
CA VAL A 163 -27.16 0.67 0.85
C VAL A 163 -27.99 0.73 -0.45
N THR A 164 -27.51 0.13 -1.55
CA THR A 164 -28.21 0.06 -2.84
C THR A 164 -29.67 -0.46 -2.77
N PRO A 165 -30.04 -1.49 -1.99
CA PRO A 165 -31.43 -1.93 -1.88
C PRO A 165 -32.38 -0.86 -1.28
N LEU A 166 -31.86 0.08 -0.48
CA LEU A 166 -32.64 1.12 0.20
C LEU A 166 -32.81 2.37 -0.68
N ARG A 167 -33.22 2.19 -1.96
CA ARG A 167 -33.28 3.21 -3.02
C ARG A 167 -33.79 4.60 -2.57
N ARG A 168 -34.82 4.65 -1.73
CA ARG A 168 -35.47 5.89 -1.27
C ARG A 168 -34.65 6.70 -0.26
N TYR A 169 -33.86 6.05 0.59
CA TYR A 169 -33.07 6.70 1.65
C TYR A 169 -31.56 6.55 1.44
N ARG A 170 -31.15 6.11 0.25
CA ARG A 170 -29.77 5.73 -0.06
C ARG A 170 -28.73 6.78 0.37
N ASN A 171 -28.95 8.04 0.02
CA ASN A 171 -27.98 9.10 0.31
C ASN A 171 -27.92 9.44 1.81
N ILE A 172 -29.06 9.34 2.51
CA ILE A 172 -29.15 9.61 3.95
C ILE A 172 -28.47 8.48 4.73
N VAL A 173 -28.79 7.23 4.41
CA VAL A 173 -28.19 6.05 5.05
C VAL A 173 -26.69 5.98 4.78
N LEU A 174 -26.25 6.31 3.55
CA LEU A 174 -24.83 6.39 3.22
C LEU A 174 -24.12 7.49 4.00
N GLY A 175 -24.71 8.69 4.08
CA GLY A 175 -24.16 9.80 4.87
C GLY A 175 -24.02 9.46 6.35
N ILE A 176 -25.05 8.83 6.93
CA ILE A 176 -25.02 8.34 8.32
C ILE A 176 -23.95 7.25 8.48
N GLY A 177 -23.86 6.29 7.55
CA GLY A 177 -22.87 5.21 7.61
C GLY A 177 -21.44 5.74 7.56
N VAL A 178 -21.14 6.71 6.69
CA VAL A 178 -19.83 7.36 6.63
C VAL A 178 -19.55 8.15 7.91
N ALA A 179 -20.52 8.92 8.41
CA ALA A 179 -20.37 9.70 9.64
C ALA A 179 -20.11 8.79 10.86
N LEU A 180 -20.78 7.64 10.94
CA LEU A 180 -20.55 6.66 12.00
C LEU A 180 -19.14 6.04 11.91
N ILE A 181 -18.69 5.68 10.71
CA ILE A 181 -17.33 5.14 10.53
C ILE A 181 -16.29 6.18 10.96
N CYS A 182 -16.42 7.44 10.52
CA CYS A 182 -15.52 8.52 10.93
C CYS A 182 -15.62 8.90 12.42
N ALA A 183 -16.68 8.51 13.12
CA ALA A 183 -16.82 8.76 14.56
C ALA A 183 -16.21 7.63 15.41
N ILE A 184 -16.09 6.44 14.83
CA ILE A 184 -15.57 5.23 15.50
C ILE A 184 -14.07 5.06 15.23
N GLU A 185 -13.59 5.48 14.06
CA GLU A 185 -12.20 5.42 13.61
C GLU A 185 -11.54 6.80 13.51
#